data_AF-A0A3C0CZX1-F1
#
_entry.id   AF-A0A3C0CZX1-F1
#
_cell.length_a   1.000
_cell.length_b   1.000
_cell.length_c   1.000
_cell.angle_alpha   90.00
_cell.angle_beta   90.00
_cell.angle_gamma   90.00
#
_symmetry.space_group_name_H-M   'P 1'
#
loop_
_entity.id
_entity.type
_entity.pdbx_description
1 polymer ?
#
loop_
_entity_poly.entity_id
_entity_poly.type
_entity_poly.pdbx_seq_one_letter_code
_entity_poly.pdbx_strand_id
1 'polypeptide(L)'
;LYLTVRLAFAEMLSHGHRLPLIMDDPFANFDRNRLANVLHLLSELAAKYQIMLFTHDPYTLDTISEMERGGKIPCRVHKLAASGEIDS
;
A
#
# COMPACT_ATOMS: atom_id res chain seq x y z
N LEU A 1 -5.95 4.68 12.59
CA LEU A 1 -5.47 4.18 13.90
C LEU A 1 -4.92 2.75 13.79
N TYR A 2 -5.66 1.79 13.22
CA TYR A 2 -5.22 0.39 13.16
C TYR A 2 -3.91 0.16 12.37
N LEU A 3 -3.74 0.83 11.23
CA LEU A 3 -2.51 0.75 10.43
C LEU A 3 -1.27 1.21 11.22
N THR A 4 -1.37 2.34 11.92
CA THR A 4 -0.27 2.92 12.72
C THR A 4 0.21 1.97 13.80
N VAL A 5 -0.71 1.25 14.47
CA VAL A 5 -0.36 0.25 15.48
C VAL A 5 0.41 -0.91 14.86
N ARG A 6 -0.05 -1.44 13.71
CA ARG A 6 0.67 -2.51 13.01
C ARG A 6 2.07 -2.09 12.57
N LEU A 7 2.23 -0.84 12.14
CA LEU A 7 3.54 -0.29 11.77
C LEU A 7 4.49 -0.21 12.96
N ALA A 8 4.00 0.26 14.12
CA ALA A 8 4.80 0.29 15.34
C ALA A 8 5.23 -1.12 15.79
N PHE A 9 4.34 -2.10 15.67
CA PHE A 9 4.69 -3.50 15.93
C PHE A 9 5.71 -4.04 14.93
N ALA A 10 5.57 -3.75 13.64
CA ALA A 10 6.54 -4.18 12.64
C ALA A 10 7.93 -3.60 12.90
N GLU A 11 8.02 -2.34 13.33
CA GLU A 11 9.27 -1.70 13.73
C GLU A 11 9.90 -2.41 14.93
N MET A 12 9.13 -2.70 15.97
CA MET A 12 9.59 -3.43 17.15
C MET A 12 10.05 -4.86 16.82
N LEU A 13 9.32 -5.57 15.96
CA LEU A 13 9.62 -6.95 15.57
C LEU A 13 10.76 -7.07 14.56
N SER A 14 11.05 -5.98 13.83
CA SER A 14 12.07 -5.99 12.78
C SER A 14 13.45 -6.36 13.27
N HIS A 15 13.82 -6.05 14.53
CA HIS A 15 15.17 -6.23 15.08
C HIS A 15 16.28 -5.73 14.13
N GLY A 16 16.02 -4.70 13.32
CA GLY A 16 16.96 -4.17 12.32
C GLY A 16 16.89 -4.83 10.93
N HIS A 17 16.04 -5.83 10.72
CA HIS A 17 15.78 -6.45 9.43
C HIS A 17 14.63 -5.77 8.67
N ARG A 18 14.73 -5.70 7.34
CA ARG A 18 13.63 -5.16 6.50
C ARG A 18 12.51 -6.19 6.37
N LEU A 19 11.55 -6.16 7.30
CA LEU A 19 10.38 -7.04 7.23
C LEU A 19 9.40 -6.56 6.13
N PRO A 20 8.85 -7.48 5.32
CA PRO A 20 7.80 -7.13 4.37
C PRO A 20 6.49 -6.84 5.10
N LEU A 21 5.83 -5.75 4.73
CA LEU A 21 4.50 -5.37 5.16
C LEU A 21 3.51 -5.71 4.05
N ILE A 22 2.65 -6.70 4.30
CA ILE A 22 1.60 -7.10 3.37
C ILE A 22 0.27 -6.60 3.92
N MET A 23 -0.47 -5.85 3.11
CA MET A 23 -1.76 -5.28 3.49
C MET A 23 -2.80 -5.58 2.43
N ASP A 24 -3.90 -6.19 2.85
CA ASP A 24 -5.08 -6.48 2.02
C ASP A 24 -6.20 -5.49 2.37
N ASP A 25 -6.59 -4.67 1.39
CA ASP A 25 -7.59 -3.59 1.48
C ASP A 25 -7.52 -2.72 2.77
N PRO A 26 -6.35 -2.15 3.12
CA PRO A 26 -6.20 -1.38 4.36
C PRO A 26 -6.98 -0.06 4.36
N PHE A 27 -7.53 0.37 3.22
CA PHE A 27 -8.19 1.67 3.04
C PHE A 27 -9.70 1.59 2.81
N ALA A 28 -10.31 0.40 2.92
CA ALA A 28 -11.75 0.23 2.66
C ALA A 28 -12.67 1.20 3.43
N ASN A 29 -12.21 1.74 4.57
CA ASN A 29 -12.96 2.68 5.41
C ASN A 29 -12.44 4.12 5.35
N PHE A 30 -11.57 4.46 4.40
CA PHE A 30 -10.92 5.77 4.35
C PHE A 30 -11.64 6.70 3.38
N ASP A 31 -11.84 7.95 3.81
CA ASP A 31 -12.17 9.03 2.88
C ASP A 31 -10.94 9.44 2.05
N ARG A 32 -11.16 10.28 1.02
CA ARG A 32 -10.13 10.72 0.07
C ARG A 32 -8.95 11.42 0.76
N ASN A 33 -9.22 12.25 1.76
CA ASN A 33 -8.19 12.99 2.48
C ASN A 33 -7.34 12.03 3.31
N ARG A 34 -7.98 11.07 3.98
CA ARG A 34 -7.29 10.03 4.75
C ARG A 34 -6.43 9.15 3.85
N LEU A 35 -6.93 8.74 2.69
CA LEU A 35 -6.17 7.95 1.73
C LEU A 35 -4.89 8.69 1.32
N ALA A 36 -4.99 9.94 0.86
CA ALA A 36 -3.84 10.73 0.43
C ALA A 36 -2.78 10.88 1.55
N ASN A 37 -3.22 11.18 2.77
CA ASN A 37 -2.33 11.32 3.93
C ASN A 37 -1.61 10.00 4.27
N VAL A 38 -2.31 8.87 4.19
CA VAL A 38 -1.72 7.56 4.49
C VAL A 38 -0.81 7.08 3.37
N LEU A 39 -1.13 7.34 2.11
CA LEU A 39 -0.23 7.04 0.99
C LEU A 39 1.08 7.83 1.09
N HIS A 40 1.03 9.09 1.53
CA HIS A 40 2.23 9.87 1.80
C HIS A 40 3.07 9.22 2.92
N LEU A 41 2.46 8.85 4.05
CA LEU A 41 3.13 8.14 5.13
C LEU A 41 3.75 6.80 4.66
N LEU A 42 3.03 6.03 3.85
CA LEU A 42 3.54 4.76 3.30
C LEU A 42 4.73 4.98 2.37
N SER A 43 4.79 6.10 1.65
CA SER A 43 5.95 6.45 0.82
C SER A 43 7.22 6.68 1.63
N GLU A 44 7.10 7.30 2.81
CA GLU A 44 8.22 7.48 3.74
C GLU A 44 8.66 6.15 4.35
N LEU A 45 7.68 5.30 4.69
CA LEU A 45 7.94 3.98 5.27
C LEU A 45 8.54 2.99 4.26
N ALA A 46 8.26 3.15 2.97
CA ALA A 46 8.83 2.33 1.90
C ALA A 46 10.38 2.44 1.83
N ALA A 47 10.98 3.49 2.41
CA ALA A 47 12.43 3.59 2.56
C ALA A 47 13.01 2.57 3.56
N LYS A 48 12.19 2.12 4.53
CA LYS A 48 12.59 1.22 5.62
C LYS A 48 12.04 -0.19 5.44
N TYR A 49 10.83 -0.33 4.91
CA TYR A 49 10.10 -1.59 4.78
C TYR A 49 9.76 -1.89 3.33
N GLN A 50 9.76 -3.16 2.96
CA GLN A 50 9.14 -3.57 1.70
C GLN A 50 7.63 -3.59 1.90
N ILE A 51 6.89 -2.78 1.16
CA ILE A 51 5.42 -2.66 1.34
C ILE A 51 4.72 -3.26 0.13
N MET A 52 3.80 -4.19 0.37
CA MET A 52 2.92 -4.79 -0.62
C MET A 52 1.48 -4.49 -0.25
N LEU A 53 0.80 -3.78 -1.14
CA LEU A 53 -0.60 -3.38 -0.99
C LEU A 53 -1.45 -4.11 -2.01
N PHE A 54 -2.49 -4.78 -1.55
CA PHE A 54 -3.54 -5.34 -2.36
C PHE A 54 -4.79 -4.50 -2.18
N THR A 55 -5.43 -4.15 -3.29
CA THR A 55 -6.73 -3.51 -3.23
C THR A 55 -7.61 -3.85 -4.41
N HIS A 56 -8.91 -3.93 -4.16
CA HIS A 56 -9.93 -4.02 -5.20
C HIS A 56 -10.58 -2.67 -5.51
N ASP A 57 -10.30 -1.62 -4.74
CA ASP A 57 -10.90 -0.30 -4.90
C ASP A 57 -10.26 0.46 -6.09
N PRO A 58 -11.02 0.73 -7.17
CA PRO A 58 -10.50 1.46 -8.34
C PRO A 58 -10.01 2.86 -7.98
N TYR A 59 -10.65 3.52 -7.01
CA TYR A 59 -10.26 4.87 -6.62
C TYR A 59 -8.87 4.90 -5.95
N THR A 60 -8.60 3.92 -5.10
CA THR A 60 -7.27 3.71 -4.52
C THR A 60 -6.24 3.45 -5.60
N LEU A 61 -6.55 2.60 -6.59
CA LEU A 61 -5.65 2.30 -7.71
C LEU A 61 -5.32 3.56 -8.54
N ASP A 62 -6.32 4.36 -8.87
CA ASP A 62 -6.15 5.59 -9.64
C ASP A 62 -5.28 6.59 -8.88
N THR A 63 -5.55 6.79 -7.58
CA THR A 63 -4.79 7.71 -6.73
C THR A 63 -3.31 7.30 -6.64
N ILE A 64 -3.02 6.02 -6.47
CA ILE A 64 -1.63 5.52 -6.42
C ILE A 64 -0.96 5.66 -7.79
N SER A 65 -1.66 5.38 -8.88
CA SER A 65 -1.14 5.50 -10.24
C SER A 65 -0.79 6.95 -10.59
N GLU A 66 -1.62 7.91 -10.16
CA GLU A 66 -1.31 9.34 -10.31
C GLU A 66 -0.06 9.74 -9.51
N MET A 67 0.08 9.24 -8.28
CA MET A 67 1.24 9.51 -7.44
C MET A 67 2.53 8.87 -7.99
N GLU A 68 2.45 7.66 -8.57
CA GLU A 68 3.55 6.98 -9.26
C GLU A 68 4.02 7.80 -10.47
N ARG A 69 3.08 8.20 -11.35
CA ARG A 69 3.40 9.00 -12.56
C ARG A 69 3.97 10.37 -12.22
N GLY A 70 3.54 10.96 -11.10
CA GLY A 70 4.07 12.21 -10.58
C GLY A 70 5.43 12.08 -9.88
N GLY A 71 6.00 10.87 -9.75
CA GLY A 71 7.25 10.61 -9.03
C GLY A 71 7.18 10.92 -7.54
N LYS A 72 5.97 11.03 -6.99
CA LYS A 72 5.74 11.43 -5.59
C LYS A 72 5.93 10.28 -4.61
N ILE A 73 5.79 9.04 -5.08
CA ILE A 73 5.97 7.85 -4.28
C ILE A 73 6.82 6.82 -5.06
N PRO A 74 7.81 6.18 -4.43
CA PRO A 74 8.59 5.11 -5.06
C PRO A 74 7.80 3.80 -4.99
N CYS A 75 6.76 3.66 -5.80
CA CYS A 75 5.97 2.43 -5.90
C CYS A 75 5.95 1.89 -7.34
N ARG A 76 5.51 0.64 -7.48
CA ARG A 76 5.16 0.05 -8.76
C ARG A 76 3.76 -0.54 -8.66
N VAL A 77 2.87 -0.15 -9.58
CA VAL A 77 1.50 -0.66 -9.61
C VAL A 77 1.42 -1.88 -10.53
N HIS A 78 0.89 -2.97 -10.01
CA HIS A 78 0.63 -4.19 -10.78
C HIS A 78 -0.85 -4.53 -10.72
N LYS A 79 -1.48 -4.62 -11.90
CA LYS A 79 -2.83 -5.17 -12.00
C LYS A 79 -2.74 -6.69 -11.89
N LEU A 80 -3.37 -7.25 -10.87
CA LEU A 80 -3.53 -8.70 -10.75
C LEU A 80 -4.66 -9.12 -11.69
N ALA A 81 -4.39 -10.08 -12.59
CA ALA A 81 -5.45 -10.69 -13.37
C ALA A 81 -6.39 -11.41 -12.40
N ALA A 82 -7.69 -11.16 -12.50
CA ALA A 82 -8.67 -11.98 -11.79
C ALA A 82 -8.53 -13.41 -12.32
N SER A 83 -8.34 -14.38 -11.42
CA SER A 83 -8.33 -15.80 -11.78
C SER A 83 -9.71 -16.16 -12.36
N GLY A 84 -9.84 -16.07 -13.68
CA GLY A 84 -11.10 -16.22 -14.38
C GLY A 84 -11.07 -15.88 -15.87
N GLU A 85 -9.96 -16.14 -16.56
CA GLU A 85 -9.94 -16.35 -18.02
C GLU A 85 -8.95 -17.50 -18.31
N ILE A 86 -9.36 -18.70 -17.89
CA ILE A 86 -9.01 -19.94 -18.59
C ILE A 86 -10.35 -20.49 -19.07
N ASP A 87 -10.76 -20.15 -20.30
CA ASP A 87 -11.40 -21.11 -21.20
C ASP A 87 -11.40 -20.61 -22.65
N SER A 88 -11.05 -21.55 -23.55
CA SER A 88 -11.13 -21.58 -25.02
C SER A 88 -10.15 -20.73 -25.85
#